data_AF-A0A923HXN9-F1
#
_entry.id   AF-A0A923HXN9-F1
#
_cell.length_a   1.000
_cell.length_b   1.000
_cell.length_c   1.000
_cell.angle_alpha   90.00
_cell.angle_beta   90.00
_cell.angle_gamma   90.00
#
_symmetry.space_group_name_H-M   'P 1'
#
loop_
_entity.id
_entity.type
_entity.pdbx_description
1 polymer ?
#
loop_
_entity_poly.entity_id
_entity_poly.type
_entity_poly.pdbx_seq_one_letter_code
_entity_poly.pdbx_strand_id
1 'polypeptide(L)'
;MPRAPNEKIEQAKKLYEKGMKLVEIASQLEIPEGTIRSWKKRYQWDATLQTKKRNVANRKGGQKGNKNSVGHGAPEENKNAERHGFFSKWLPAETMEIMQSIERSNPIDLLWDNIQLQYTAIIRAQNLMYVRDQSDMTKEIACDGLATSYDIQYAWDKHANFLQAQSRAMKTLESMIKQYDELTRSSMATEEQRARIDKMKLEMVKINGDPETYEDDGFLEALKGNALEVWDNED
;
A
#
# COMPACT_ATOMS: atom_id res chain seq x y z
N MET A 1 28.89 22.71 -0.67
CA MET A 1 29.92 23.54 -0.01
C MET A 1 29.62 25.02 -0.27
N PRO A 2 29.76 25.93 0.71
CA PRO A 2 29.64 27.37 0.48
C PRO A 2 30.77 27.86 -0.44
N ARG A 3 30.45 28.73 -1.41
CA ARG A 3 31.44 29.28 -2.35
C ARG A 3 32.47 30.11 -1.59
N ALA A 4 33.75 29.97 -1.94
CA ALA A 4 34.83 30.75 -1.34
C ALA A 4 34.54 32.27 -1.47
N PRO A 5 34.84 33.09 -0.44
CA PRO A 5 34.69 34.53 -0.51
C PRO A 5 35.54 35.10 -1.66
N ASN A 6 34.93 35.88 -2.55
CA ASN A 6 35.66 36.52 -3.63
C ASN A 6 36.44 37.72 -3.06
N GLU A 7 37.77 37.64 -3.05
CA GLU A 7 38.69 38.66 -2.54
C GLU A 7 38.44 40.06 -3.13
N LYS A 8 37.92 40.12 -4.37
CA LYS A 8 37.58 41.38 -5.04
C LYS A 8 36.45 42.15 -4.35
N ILE A 9 35.61 41.50 -3.55
CA ILE A 9 34.52 42.14 -2.79
C ILE A 9 35.10 43.08 -1.73
N GLU A 10 36.12 42.65 -1.00
CA GLU A 10 36.76 43.45 0.04
C GLU A 10 37.53 44.64 -0.55
N GLN A 11 38.22 44.41 -1.67
CA GLN A 11 38.90 45.48 -2.41
C GLN A 11 37.91 46.53 -2.90
N ALA A 12 36.81 46.10 -3.53
CA ALA A 12 35.74 47.00 -3.97
C ALA A 12 35.12 47.78 -2.81
N LYS A 13 34.92 47.14 -1.64
CA LYS A 13 34.41 47.80 -0.44
C LYS A 13 35.37 48.89 0.07
N LYS A 14 36.67 48.62 0.14
CA LYS A 14 37.68 49.62 0.55
C LYS A 14 37.72 50.82 -0.39
N LEU A 15 37.62 50.59 -1.70
CA LEU A 15 37.59 51.67 -2.70
C LEU A 15 36.29 52.49 -2.60
N TYR A 16 35.16 51.83 -2.29
CA TYR A 16 33.88 52.49 -2.01
C TYR A 16 33.93 53.35 -0.75
N GLU A 17 34.53 52.86 0.34
CA GLU A 17 34.72 53.61 1.60
C GLU A 17 35.65 54.82 1.41
N LYS A 18 36.57 54.77 0.45
CA LYS A 18 37.38 55.94 0.02
C LYS A 18 36.60 56.99 -0.79
N GLY A 19 35.32 56.74 -1.09
CA GLY A 19 34.44 57.68 -1.78
C GLY A 19 34.48 57.63 -3.30
N MET A 20 35.13 56.63 -3.91
CA MET A 20 35.14 56.48 -5.37
C MET A 20 33.78 56.07 -5.94
N LYS A 21 33.49 56.50 -7.17
CA LYS A 21 32.23 56.14 -7.84
C LYS A 21 32.24 54.66 -8.21
N LEU A 22 31.07 54.01 -8.14
CA LEU A 22 30.96 52.57 -8.46
C LEU A 22 31.45 52.24 -9.88
N VAL A 23 31.30 53.16 -10.83
CA VAL A 23 31.79 53.04 -12.22
C VAL A 23 33.31 53.00 -12.27
N GLU A 24 33.98 53.85 -11.48
CA GLU A 24 35.46 53.91 -11.42
C GLU A 24 36.03 52.65 -10.77
N ILE A 25 35.37 52.14 -9.72
CA ILE A 25 35.72 50.86 -9.07
C ILE A 25 35.51 49.68 -10.04
N ALA A 26 34.46 49.73 -10.86
CA ALA A 26 34.18 48.72 -11.90
C ALA A 26 35.30 48.65 -12.93
N SER A 27 35.72 49.81 -13.44
CA SER A 27 36.82 49.93 -14.38
C SER A 27 38.15 49.47 -13.76
N GLN A 28 38.44 49.82 -12.50
CA GLN A 28 39.70 49.48 -11.84
C GLN A 28 39.85 47.98 -11.52
N LEU A 29 38.75 47.28 -11.20
CA LEU A 29 38.78 45.87 -10.83
C LEU A 29 38.44 44.91 -11.99
N GLU A 30 38.15 45.47 -13.16
CA GLU A 30 37.65 44.76 -14.36
C GLU A 30 36.40 43.93 -14.06
N ILE A 31 35.44 44.53 -13.35
CA ILE A 31 34.18 43.89 -12.95
C ILE A 31 33.02 44.71 -13.52
N PRO A 32 31.95 44.09 -14.06
CA PRO A 32 30.75 44.82 -14.46
C PRO A 32 30.20 45.68 -13.31
N GLU A 33 29.84 46.93 -13.59
CA GLU A 33 29.29 47.86 -12.59
C GLU A 33 28.08 47.26 -11.85
N GLY A 34 27.24 46.49 -12.55
CA GLY A 34 26.10 45.78 -11.99
C GLY A 34 26.46 44.81 -10.85
N THR A 35 27.64 44.20 -10.91
CA THR A 35 28.14 43.30 -9.87
C THR A 35 28.55 44.07 -8.61
N ILE A 36 29.23 45.21 -8.76
CA ILE A 36 29.59 46.08 -7.64
C ILE A 36 28.33 46.65 -6.98
N ARG A 37 27.33 47.06 -7.78
CA ARG A 37 26.01 47.48 -7.29
C ARG A 37 25.29 46.37 -6.52
N SER A 38 25.40 45.13 -7.00
CA SER A 38 24.86 43.94 -6.31
C SER A 38 25.56 43.71 -4.97
N TRP A 39 26.89 43.82 -4.91
CA TRP A 39 27.68 43.67 -3.68
C TRP A 39 27.38 44.75 -2.65
N LYS A 40 27.31 46.02 -3.08
CA LYS A 40 26.89 47.15 -2.23
C LYS A 40 25.58 46.89 -1.51
N LYS A 41 24.57 46.36 -2.24
CA LYS A 41 23.26 46.00 -1.68
C LYS A 41 23.31 44.74 -0.81
N ARG A 42 23.96 43.67 -1.29
CA ARG A 42 24.01 42.35 -0.64
C ARG A 42 24.74 42.41 0.71
N TYR A 43 25.85 43.14 0.76
CA TYR A 43 26.68 43.32 1.95
C TYR A 43 26.41 44.64 2.68
N GLN A 44 25.34 45.34 2.30
CA GLN A 44 24.85 46.53 2.98
C GLN A 44 25.95 47.58 3.25
N TRP A 45 26.73 47.96 2.24
CA TRP A 45 27.82 48.92 2.41
C TRP A 45 27.33 50.32 2.84
N ASP A 46 26.05 50.63 2.62
CA ASP A 46 25.39 51.86 3.06
C ASP A 46 24.71 51.74 4.44
N ALA A 47 25.00 50.68 5.22
CA ALA A 47 24.34 50.43 6.50
C ALA A 47 24.65 51.54 7.51
N THR A 48 23.80 52.58 7.49
CA THR A 48 23.59 53.44 8.65
C THR A 48 22.84 52.62 9.70
N LEU A 49 23.38 52.53 10.91
CA LEU A 49 22.78 51.84 12.09
C LEU A 49 21.43 52.44 12.55
N GLN A 50 20.75 53.20 11.70
CA GLN A 50 19.45 53.78 11.95
C GLN A 50 18.37 52.76 11.55
N THR A 51 17.90 51.99 12.53
CA THR A 51 16.71 51.15 12.38
C THR A 51 15.49 52.07 12.17
N LYS A 52 15.20 52.44 10.93
CA LYS A 52 13.93 53.09 10.60
C LYS A 52 12.81 52.17 11.09
N LYS A 53 12.01 52.64 12.06
CA LYS A 53 10.72 52.01 12.42
C LYS A 53 9.93 51.86 11.12
N ARG A 54 9.92 50.65 10.55
CA ARG A 54 9.12 50.36 9.36
C ARG A 54 7.70 50.09 9.82
N ASN A 55 6.74 50.83 9.28
CA ASN A 55 5.31 50.51 9.32
C ASN A 55 5.01 49.30 8.42
N VAL A 56 5.65 48.15 8.67
CA VAL A 56 5.23 46.90 8.03
C VAL A 56 4.01 46.42 8.80
N ALA A 57 2.90 46.17 8.10
CA ALA A 57 1.70 45.62 8.70
C ALA A 57 2.05 44.43 9.59
N ASN A 58 1.66 44.49 10.87
CA ASN A 58 1.91 43.42 11.83
C ASN A 58 1.38 42.11 11.24
N ARG A 59 2.22 41.06 11.26
CA ARG A 59 1.88 39.72 10.79
C ARG A 59 0.58 39.29 11.49
N LYS A 60 -0.49 39.07 10.71
CA LYS A 60 -1.76 38.54 11.22
C LYS A 60 -1.51 37.15 11.82
N GLY A 61 -1.47 37.11 13.14
CA GLY A 61 -1.31 35.91 13.95
C GLY A 61 -1.80 36.21 15.36
N GLY A 62 -2.09 35.16 16.13
CA GLY A 62 -2.46 35.31 17.54
C GLY A 62 -1.40 36.10 18.30
N GLN A 63 -1.81 36.88 19.30
CA GLN A 63 -0.90 37.63 20.16
C GLN A 63 0.22 36.73 20.69
N LYS A 64 1.45 37.25 20.74
CA LYS A 64 2.61 36.53 21.26
C LYS A 64 2.35 36.18 22.73
N GLY A 65 2.23 34.89 23.05
CA GLY A 65 1.85 34.41 24.38
C GLY A 65 0.37 34.05 24.55
N ASN A 66 -0.43 34.08 23.48
CA ASN A 66 -1.83 33.65 23.50
C ASN A 66 -1.92 32.14 23.83
N LYS A 67 -2.53 31.82 24.98
CA LYS A 67 -2.81 30.45 25.43
C LYS A 67 -4.23 29.98 25.07
N ASN A 68 -5.01 30.75 24.29
CA ASN A 68 -6.40 30.40 23.95
C ASN A 68 -6.54 29.09 23.15
N SER A 69 -5.46 28.54 22.62
CA SER A 69 -5.42 27.21 21.98
C SER A 69 -4.80 26.12 22.86
N VAL A 70 -4.30 26.47 24.05
CA VAL A 70 -3.74 25.49 25.01
C VAL A 70 -4.92 24.84 25.73
N GLY A 71 -5.22 23.59 25.38
CA GLY A 71 -6.33 22.83 25.95
C GLY A 71 -7.60 22.81 25.09
N HIS A 72 -7.70 23.70 24.10
CA HIS A 72 -8.73 23.64 23.07
C HIS A 72 -8.19 22.88 21.86
N GLY A 73 -8.27 21.56 21.94
CA GLY A 73 -8.07 20.68 20.79
C GLY A 73 -9.15 20.88 19.73
N ALA A 74 -9.05 20.10 18.67
CA ALA A 74 -10.13 19.93 17.71
C ALA A 74 -11.45 19.61 18.48
N PRO A 75 -12.60 20.24 18.15
CA PRO A 75 -13.89 19.90 18.76
C PRO A 75 -14.12 18.39 18.81
N GLU A 76 -14.87 17.91 19.81
CA GLU A 76 -15.07 16.47 20.09
C GLU A 76 -15.69 15.69 18.91
N GLU A 77 -16.17 16.38 17.87
CA GLU A 77 -16.70 15.84 16.61
C GLU A 77 -15.95 16.31 15.35
N ASN A 78 -14.74 16.83 15.47
CA ASN A 78 -13.97 17.30 14.33
C ASN A 78 -13.41 16.13 13.51
N LYS A 79 -14.22 15.69 12.54
CA LYS A 79 -13.92 14.63 11.57
C LYS A 79 -13.03 15.07 10.40
N ASN A 80 -12.44 16.28 10.43
CA ASN A 80 -11.66 16.80 9.29
C ASN A 80 -10.39 15.98 8.98
N ALA A 81 -9.96 15.07 9.86
CA ALA A 81 -8.86 14.14 9.61
C ALA A 81 -9.28 12.80 8.98
N GLU A 82 -10.59 12.55 8.82
CA GLU A 82 -11.07 11.31 8.21
C GLU A 82 -10.84 11.34 6.69
N ARG A 83 -9.90 10.52 6.20
CA ARG A 83 -9.60 10.39 4.76
C ARG A 83 -10.82 9.98 3.93
N HIS A 84 -11.81 9.36 4.58
CA HIS A 84 -13.02 8.78 4.00
C HIS A 84 -14.30 9.41 4.54
N GLY A 85 -14.30 10.73 4.72
CA GLY A 85 -15.45 11.47 5.27
C GLY A 85 -16.78 11.27 4.51
N PHE A 86 -16.76 10.83 3.25
CA PHE A 86 -17.96 10.42 2.51
C PHE A 86 -18.57 9.12 3.05
N PHE A 87 -17.73 8.11 3.33
CA PHE A 87 -18.17 6.78 3.74
C PHE A 87 -18.46 6.68 5.25
N SER A 88 -17.81 7.50 6.08
CA SER A 88 -18.05 7.60 7.54
C SER A 88 -19.49 7.94 7.93
N LYS A 89 -20.28 8.51 7.00
CA LYS A 89 -21.70 8.79 7.21
C LYS A 89 -22.60 7.56 7.12
N TRP A 90 -22.16 6.53 6.39
CA TRP A 90 -22.99 5.38 6.02
C TRP A 90 -22.44 4.05 6.51
N LEU A 91 -21.14 3.99 6.80
CA LEU A 91 -20.45 2.79 7.24
C LEU A 91 -20.20 2.82 8.75
N PRO A 92 -20.44 1.70 9.46
CA PRO A 92 -19.99 1.50 10.83
C PRO A 92 -18.48 1.75 11.01
N ALA A 93 -18.06 2.06 12.23
CA ALA A 93 -16.64 2.28 12.55
C ALA A 93 -15.77 1.04 12.24
N GLU A 94 -16.28 -0.15 12.52
CA GLU A 94 -15.61 -1.42 12.22
C GLU A 94 -15.37 -1.62 10.72
N THR A 95 -16.37 -1.35 9.88
CA THR A 95 -16.23 -1.51 8.42
C THR A 95 -15.31 -0.47 7.81
N MET A 96 -15.25 0.72 8.41
CA MET A 96 -14.26 1.76 8.08
C MET A 96 -12.83 1.34 8.42
N GLU A 97 -12.60 0.65 9.53
CA GLU A 97 -11.29 0.13 9.90
C GLU A 97 -10.82 -0.94 8.90
N ILE A 98 -11.72 -1.84 8.50
CA ILE A 98 -11.47 -2.84 7.44
C ILE A 98 -11.16 -2.14 6.10
N MET A 99 -11.90 -1.10 5.74
CA MET A 99 -11.64 -0.39 4.47
C MET A 99 -10.27 0.28 4.46
N GLN A 100 -9.86 0.87 5.60
CA GLN A 100 -8.54 1.47 5.75
C GLN A 100 -7.41 0.43 5.73
N SER A 101 -7.64 -0.77 6.26
CA SER A 101 -6.63 -1.83 6.19
C SER A 101 -6.46 -2.33 4.75
N ILE A 102 -7.55 -2.51 4.01
CA ILE A 102 -7.53 -2.89 2.59
C ILE A 102 -6.76 -1.88 1.74
N GLU A 103 -7.01 -0.57 1.90
CA GLU A 103 -6.32 0.46 1.11
C GLU A 103 -4.81 0.53 1.34
N ARG A 104 -4.34 0.11 2.53
CA ARG A 104 -2.91 0.14 2.88
C ARG A 104 -2.19 -1.11 2.40
N SER A 105 -2.92 -2.19 2.13
CA SER A 105 -2.36 -3.46 1.70
C SER A 105 -2.06 -3.48 0.20
N ASN A 106 -1.07 -4.29 -0.21
CA ASN A 106 -0.77 -4.50 -1.62
C ASN A 106 -1.90 -5.32 -2.27
N PRO A 107 -2.41 -4.93 -3.46
CA PRO A 107 -3.41 -5.70 -4.19
C PRO A 107 -3.04 -7.18 -4.41
N ILE A 108 -1.74 -7.47 -4.59
CA ILE A 108 -1.23 -8.84 -4.76
C ILE A 108 -1.43 -9.64 -3.46
N ASP A 109 -1.08 -9.06 -2.31
CA ASP A 109 -1.20 -9.73 -1.02
C ASP A 109 -2.67 -9.92 -0.61
N LEU A 110 -3.55 -8.96 -0.91
CA LEU A 110 -5.00 -9.10 -0.72
C LEU A 110 -5.59 -10.26 -1.52
N LEU A 111 -5.16 -10.42 -2.79
CA LEU A 111 -5.58 -11.54 -3.62
C LEU A 111 -5.10 -12.87 -3.04
N TRP A 112 -3.87 -12.90 -2.52
CA TRP A 112 -3.34 -14.07 -1.84
C TRP A 112 -4.12 -14.44 -0.58
N ASP A 113 -4.44 -13.47 0.26
CA ASP A 113 -5.25 -13.69 1.47
C ASP A 113 -6.63 -14.25 1.11
N ASN A 114 -7.23 -13.78 0.01
CA ASN A 114 -8.49 -14.31 -0.49
C ASN A 114 -8.37 -15.77 -0.95
N ILE A 115 -7.31 -16.11 -1.69
CA ILE A 115 -7.00 -17.48 -2.10
C ILE A 115 -6.89 -18.40 -0.88
N GLN A 116 -6.16 -17.97 0.17
CA GLN A 116 -6.03 -18.74 1.41
C GLN A 116 -7.37 -18.90 2.14
N LEU A 117 -8.16 -17.82 2.24
CA LEU A 117 -9.48 -17.87 2.87
C LEU A 117 -10.42 -18.83 2.15
N GLN A 118 -10.45 -18.77 0.82
CA GLN A 118 -11.29 -19.64 0.01
C GLN A 118 -10.84 -21.10 0.11
N TYR A 119 -9.54 -21.36 0.05
CA TYR A 119 -8.97 -22.69 0.23
C TYR A 119 -9.31 -23.30 1.59
N THR A 120 -9.12 -22.54 2.67
CA THR A 120 -9.46 -22.97 4.03
C THR A 120 -10.97 -23.19 4.21
N ALA A 121 -11.81 -22.38 3.58
CA ALA A 121 -13.26 -22.58 3.56
C ALA A 121 -13.65 -23.89 2.86
N ILE A 122 -13.00 -24.24 1.75
CA ILE A 122 -13.24 -25.51 1.03
C ILE A 122 -12.88 -26.70 1.91
N ILE A 123 -11.70 -26.69 2.55
CA ILE A 123 -11.29 -27.75 3.48
C ILE A 123 -12.27 -27.87 4.65
N ARG A 124 -12.65 -26.74 5.23
CA ARG A 124 -13.61 -26.73 6.35
C ARG A 124 -14.98 -27.26 5.91
N ALA A 125 -15.43 -26.93 4.69
CA ALA A 125 -16.67 -27.43 4.13
C ALA A 125 -16.62 -28.95 3.89
N GLN A 126 -15.50 -29.49 3.41
CA GLN A 126 -15.30 -30.95 3.28
C GLN A 126 -15.47 -31.67 4.62
N ASN A 127 -15.00 -31.08 5.71
CA ASN A 127 -15.17 -31.66 7.06
C ASN A 127 -16.61 -31.53 7.59
N LEU A 128 -17.32 -30.44 7.29
CA LEU A 128 -18.67 -30.18 7.79
C LEU A 128 -19.75 -30.95 7.03
N MET A 129 -19.61 -31.12 5.72
CA MET A 129 -20.62 -31.75 4.85
C MET A 129 -20.45 -33.26 4.66
N TYR A 130 -19.64 -33.91 5.51
CA TYR A 130 -19.42 -35.35 5.43
C TYR A 130 -20.73 -36.14 5.59
N VAL A 131 -21.24 -36.69 4.47
CA VAL A 131 -22.38 -37.62 4.44
C VAL A 131 -21.89 -38.97 4.97
N ARG A 132 -22.41 -39.41 6.11
CA ARG A 132 -21.89 -40.61 6.79
C ARG A 132 -22.21 -41.91 6.04
N ASP A 133 -23.42 -41.99 5.50
CA ASP A 133 -23.92 -43.14 4.77
C ASP A 133 -25.11 -42.78 3.86
N GLN A 134 -25.59 -43.75 3.08
CA GLN A 134 -26.71 -43.58 2.15
C GLN A 134 -28.04 -43.24 2.85
N SER A 135 -28.13 -43.44 4.17
CA SER A 135 -29.31 -43.17 4.99
C SER A 135 -29.25 -41.84 5.76
N ASP A 136 -28.22 -41.02 5.55
CA ASP A 136 -28.04 -39.72 6.20
C ASP A 136 -29.10 -38.69 5.76
N MET A 137 -30.22 -38.70 6.48
CA MET A 137 -31.39 -37.84 6.25
C MET A 137 -31.44 -36.74 7.32
N THR A 138 -31.45 -35.48 6.89
CA THR A 138 -31.72 -34.34 7.79
C THR A 138 -33.18 -33.97 7.67
N LYS A 139 -33.85 -33.78 8.81
CA LYS A 139 -35.23 -33.31 8.89
C LYS A 139 -35.26 -32.02 9.68
N GLU A 140 -35.74 -30.96 9.05
CA GLU A 140 -36.04 -29.69 9.74
C GLU A 140 -37.56 -29.46 9.75
N ILE A 141 -38.07 -28.91 10.84
CA ILE A 141 -39.50 -28.59 10.98
C ILE A 141 -39.72 -27.26 10.27
N ALA A 142 -40.40 -27.29 9.13
CA ALA A 142 -40.63 -26.10 8.31
C ALA A 142 -41.80 -25.25 8.82
N CYS A 143 -42.75 -25.85 9.54
CA CYS A 143 -43.87 -25.13 10.17
C CYS A 143 -44.40 -25.93 11.37
N ASP A 144 -44.47 -25.29 12.53
CA ASP A 144 -45.11 -25.84 13.73
C ASP A 144 -46.39 -25.04 14.01
N GLY A 145 -47.54 -25.63 13.69
CA GLY A 145 -48.84 -24.97 13.66
C GLY A 145 -49.98 -25.96 13.44
N LEU A 146 -50.95 -25.64 12.56
CA LEU A 146 -52.11 -26.51 12.27
C LEU A 146 -51.77 -27.86 11.61
N ALA A 147 -50.59 -27.96 10.98
CA ALA A 147 -50.04 -29.19 10.43
C ALA A 147 -48.51 -29.13 10.48
N THR A 148 -47.88 -30.20 10.97
CA THR A 148 -46.42 -30.32 11.02
C THR A 148 -45.90 -30.72 9.64
N SER A 149 -45.25 -29.80 8.93
CA SER A 149 -44.55 -30.09 7.67
C SER A 149 -43.05 -30.19 7.90
N TYR A 150 -42.43 -31.25 7.38
CA TYR A 150 -40.99 -31.48 7.46
C TYR A 150 -40.34 -31.19 6.11
N ASP A 151 -39.26 -30.41 6.12
CA ASP A 151 -38.33 -30.37 4.99
C ASP A 151 -37.30 -31.49 5.19
N ILE A 152 -37.26 -32.40 4.23
CA ILE A 152 -36.42 -33.60 4.28
C ILE A 152 -35.33 -33.46 3.22
N GLN A 153 -34.08 -33.40 3.66
CA GLN A 153 -32.92 -33.47 2.76
C GLN A 153 -32.33 -34.88 2.77
N TYR A 154 -32.35 -35.53 1.61
CA TYR A 154 -31.80 -36.87 1.42
C TYR A 154 -30.28 -36.83 1.25
N ALA A 155 -29.59 -37.91 1.64
CA ALA A 155 -28.14 -38.04 1.59
C ALA A 155 -27.56 -37.75 0.18
N TRP A 156 -28.18 -38.30 -0.86
CA TRP A 156 -27.75 -38.12 -2.25
C TRP A 156 -27.90 -36.67 -2.72
N ASP A 157 -28.96 -35.97 -2.30
CA ASP A 157 -29.22 -34.58 -2.65
C ASP A 157 -28.22 -33.64 -1.95
N LYS A 158 -27.95 -33.86 -0.66
CA LYS A 158 -26.88 -33.16 0.07
C LYS A 158 -25.52 -33.35 -0.59
N HIS A 159 -25.18 -34.58 -0.97
CA HIS A 159 -23.91 -34.89 -1.62
C HIS A 159 -23.78 -34.24 -3.00
N ALA A 160 -24.85 -34.29 -3.81
CA ALA A 160 -24.89 -33.63 -5.11
C ALA A 160 -24.75 -32.10 -4.99
N ASN A 161 -25.49 -31.49 -4.06
CA ASN A 161 -25.41 -30.06 -3.79
C ASN A 161 -24.01 -29.65 -3.28
N PHE A 162 -23.40 -30.47 -2.43
CA PHE A 162 -22.03 -30.27 -1.98
C PHE A 162 -21.02 -30.32 -3.15
N LEU A 163 -21.06 -31.37 -3.99
CA LEU A 163 -20.17 -31.49 -5.14
C LEU A 163 -20.34 -30.32 -6.12
N GLN A 164 -21.58 -29.87 -6.36
CA GLN A 164 -21.83 -28.70 -7.19
C GLN A 164 -21.26 -27.41 -6.57
N ALA A 165 -21.48 -27.18 -5.28
CA ALA A 165 -20.94 -26.02 -4.57
C ALA A 165 -19.40 -26.05 -4.53
N GLN A 166 -18.82 -27.22 -4.28
CA GLN A 166 -17.38 -27.44 -4.25
C GLN A 166 -16.74 -27.22 -5.63
N SER A 167 -17.32 -27.77 -6.70
CA SER A 167 -16.83 -27.54 -8.07
C SER A 167 -16.82 -26.06 -8.43
N ARG A 168 -17.88 -25.31 -8.07
CA ARG A 168 -17.93 -23.85 -8.27
C ARG A 168 -16.85 -23.14 -7.46
N ALA A 169 -16.66 -23.50 -6.19
CA ALA A 169 -15.66 -22.93 -5.30
C ALA A 169 -14.22 -23.23 -5.75
N MET A 170 -13.97 -24.42 -6.31
CA MET A 170 -12.68 -24.79 -6.90
C MET A 170 -12.40 -23.98 -8.16
N LYS A 171 -13.40 -23.80 -9.03
CA LYS A 171 -13.26 -23.01 -10.26
C LYS A 171 -12.94 -21.54 -9.97
N THR A 172 -13.56 -20.94 -8.95
CA THR A 172 -13.23 -19.57 -8.54
C THR A 172 -11.81 -19.48 -7.99
N LEU A 173 -11.40 -20.46 -7.19
CA LEU A 173 -10.05 -20.52 -6.62
C LEU A 173 -8.98 -20.68 -7.71
N GLU A 174 -9.21 -21.53 -8.71
CA GLU A 174 -8.34 -21.67 -9.88
C GLU A 174 -8.19 -20.36 -10.65
N SER A 175 -9.30 -19.63 -10.86
CA SER A 175 -9.28 -18.32 -11.50
C SER A 175 -8.48 -17.29 -10.70
N MET A 176 -8.61 -17.28 -9.37
CA MET A 176 -7.83 -16.37 -8.51
C MET A 176 -6.34 -16.70 -8.54
N ILE A 177 -5.98 -17.99 -8.54
CA ILE A 177 -4.59 -18.44 -8.68
C ILE A 177 -4.01 -18.01 -10.03
N LYS A 178 -4.77 -18.14 -11.13
CA LYS A 178 -4.35 -17.66 -12.45
C LYS A 178 -4.08 -16.15 -12.48
N GLN A 179 -4.97 -15.36 -11.89
CA GLN A 179 -4.79 -13.90 -11.78
C GLN A 179 -3.57 -13.55 -10.92
N TYR A 180 -3.36 -14.27 -9.83
CA TYR A 180 -2.20 -14.08 -8.96
C TYR A 180 -0.89 -14.44 -9.68
N ASP A 181 -0.86 -15.57 -10.42
CA ASP A 181 0.28 -15.97 -11.26
C ASP A 181 0.60 -14.91 -12.33
N GLU A 182 -0.41 -14.37 -13.01
CA GLU A 182 -0.23 -13.29 -13.99
C GLU A 182 0.35 -12.02 -13.37
N LEU A 183 -0.15 -11.60 -12.20
CA LEU A 183 0.37 -10.43 -11.48
C LEU A 183 1.81 -10.64 -11.00
N THR A 184 2.15 -11.86 -10.58
CA THR A 184 3.52 -12.21 -10.14
C THR A 184 4.53 -12.39 -11.28
N ARG A 185 4.07 -12.52 -12.53
CA ARG A 185 4.96 -12.49 -13.72
C ARG A 185 5.41 -11.09 -14.09
N SER A 186 4.78 -10.04 -13.55
CA SER A 186 5.22 -8.66 -13.76
C SER A 186 6.51 -8.35 -12.99
N SER A 187 7.32 -7.41 -13.49
CA SER A 187 8.68 -7.10 -12.99
C SER A 187 8.78 -6.58 -11.55
N MET A 188 7.67 -6.48 -10.81
CA MET A 188 7.60 -5.99 -9.42
C MET A 188 7.36 -7.10 -8.38
N ALA A 189 7.23 -8.35 -8.80
CA ALA A 189 6.99 -9.46 -7.89
C ALA A 189 8.26 -9.91 -7.17
N THR A 190 8.14 -10.19 -5.88
CA THR A 190 9.23 -10.77 -5.08
C THR A 190 9.30 -12.28 -5.32
N GLU A 191 10.50 -12.87 -5.25
CA GLU A 191 10.69 -14.33 -5.41
C GLU A 191 9.82 -15.13 -4.42
N GLU A 192 9.61 -14.61 -3.21
CA GLU A 192 8.72 -15.18 -2.21
C GLU A 192 7.25 -15.29 -2.69
N GLN A 193 6.75 -14.32 -3.45
CA GLN A 193 5.38 -14.33 -3.97
C GLN A 193 5.19 -15.42 -5.04
N ARG A 194 6.23 -15.69 -5.83
CA ARG A 194 6.22 -16.74 -6.84
C ARG A 194 6.21 -18.14 -6.21
N ALA A 195 7.05 -18.35 -5.18
CA ALA A 195 7.12 -19.63 -4.45
C ALA A 195 5.83 -20.00 -3.70
N ARG A 196 5.04 -19.01 -3.27
CA ARG A 196 3.75 -19.23 -2.60
C ARG A 196 2.76 -19.97 -3.49
N ILE A 197 2.70 -19.65 -4.78
CA ILE A 197 1.83 -20.31 -5.75
C ILE A 197 2.18 -21.79 -5.87
N ASP A 198 3.47 -22.08 -6.03
CA ASP A 198 3.94 -23.44 -6.27
C ASP A 198 3.61 -24.35 -5.08
N LYS A 199 3.78 -23.82 -3.86
CA LYS A 199 3.33 -24.51 -2.64
C LYS A 199 1.82 -24.77 -2.64
N MET A 200 1.01 -23.78 -3.01
CA MET A 200 -0.46 -23.92 -3.01
C MET A 200 -0.95 -24.90 -4.08
N LYS A 201 -0.35 -24.87 -5.28
CA LYS A 201 -0.63 -25.85 -6.33
C LYS A 201 -0.36 -27.28 -5.83
N LEU A 202 0.76 -27.49 -5.13
CA LEU A 202 1.07 -28.79 -4.51
C LEU A 202 0.05 -29.20 -3.44
N GLU A 203 -0.37 -28.26 -2.59
CA GLU A 203 -1.38 -28.53 -1.55
C GLU A 203 -2.77 -28.84 -2.13
N MET A 204 -3.12 -28.28 -3.29
CA MET A 204 -4.33 -28.64 -4.02
C MET A 204 -4.31 -30.05 -4.59
N VAL A 205 -3.19 -30.45 -5.19
CA VAL A 205 -3.02 -31.81 -5.75
C VAL A 205 -3.18 -32.86 -4.66
N LYS A 206 -2.68 -32.60 -3.44
CA LYS A 206 -2.86 -33.50 -2.29
C LYS A 206 -4.31 -33.68 -1.87
N ILE A 207 -5.16 -32.69 -2.07
CA ILE A 207 -6.59 -32.74 -1.69
C ILE A 207 -7.42 -33.43 -2.76
N ASN A 208 -7.11 -33.23 -4.04
CA ASN A 208 -7.91 -33.81 -5.13
C ASN A 208 -7.67 -35.32 -5.31
N GLY A 209 -6.59 -35.90 -4.78
CA GLY A 209 -6.40 -37.35 -4.73
C GLY A 209 -6.33 -38.06 -6.08
N ASP A 210 -6.26 -37.32 -7.19
CA ASP A 210 -6.31 -37.85 -8.55
C ASP A 210 -5.22 -37.18 -9.42
N PRO A 211 -4.18 -37.92 -9.85
CA PRO A 211 -3.08 -37.39 -10.68
C PRO A 211 -3.46 -37.27 -12.17
N GLU A 212 -4.66 -37.66 -12.59
CA GLU A 212 -4.98 -37.89 -14.01
C GLU A 212 -5.54 -36.68 -14.78
N THR A 213 -5.82 -35.55 -14.12
CA THR A 213 -6.34 -34.34 -14.82
C THR A 213 -5.38 -33.16 -14.73
N TYR A 214 -4.10 -33.41 -14.96
CA TYR A 214 -3.21 -32.37 -15.47
C TYR A 214 -2.76 -32.82 -16.85
N GLU A 215 -3.01 -32.00 -17.87
CA GLU A 215 -2.13 -32.03 -19.03
C GLU A 215 -0.73 -31.75 -18.47
N ASP A 216 0.12 -32.78 -18.46
CA ASP A 216 1.52 -32.67 -18.11
C ASP A 216 2.16 -31.73 -19.12
N ASP A 217 2.29 -30.46 -18.75
CA ASP A 217 2.96 -29.41 -19.53
C ASP A 217 4.48 -29.55 -19.49
N GLY A 218 4.99 -30.73 -19.10
CA GLY A 218 6.41 -31.05 -18.97
C GLY A 218 7.07 -30.37 -17.78
N PHE A 219 6.32 -29.67 -16.93
CA PHE A 219 6.86 -28.95 -15.78
C PHE A 219 7.45 -29.89 -14.72
N LEU A 220 6.79 -31.03 -14.47
CA LEU A 220 7.29 -32.06 -13.54
C LEU A 220 8.56 -32.72 -14.06
N GLU A 221 8.70 -32.83 -15.38
CA GLU A 221 9.90 -33.36 -16.04
C GLU A 221 11.05 -32.35 -16.01
N ALA A 222 10.77 -31.06 -16.22
CA ALA A 222 11.75 -29.98 -16.08
C ALA A 222 12.28 -29.86 -14.65
N LEU A 223 11.45 -30.08 -13.63
CA LEU A 223 11.85 -30.01 -12.23
C LEU A 223 12.68 -31.24 -11.80
N LYS A 224 12.41 -32.41 -12.39
CA LYS A 224 13.25 -33.61 -12.23
C LYS A 224 14.59 -33.49 -12.95
N GLY A 225 14.64 -32.85 -14.12
CA GLY A 225 15.88 -32.59 -14.86
C GLY A 225 16.80 -31.60 -14.14
N ASN A 226 16.24 -30.53 -13.56
CA ASN A 226 17.03 -29.52 -12.84
C ASN A 226 17.54 -29.99 -11.47
N ALA A 227 16.84 -30.94 -10.82
CA ALA A 227 17.30 -31.52 -9.57
C ALA A 227 18.47 -32.51 -9.74
N LEU A 228 18.73 -32.98 -10.97
CA LEU A 228 19.84 -33.90 -11.24
C LEU A 228 21.15 -33.15 -11.57
N GLU A 229 21.09 -32.02 -12.28
CA GLU A 229 22.30 -31.28 -12.70
C GLU A 229 22.96 -30.44 -11.59
N VAL A 230 22.24 -30.11 -10.51
CA VAL A 230 22.79 -29.30 -9.41
C VAL A 230 23.57 -30.13 -8.39
N TRP A 231 23.41 -31.46 -8.39
CA TRP A 231 24.05 -32.36 -7.42
C TRP A 231 25.14 -33.27 -8.01
N ASP A 232 25.42 -33.19 -9.31
CA ASP A 232 26.44 -34.02 -10.00
C ASP A 232 27.74 -33.25 -10.35
N ASN A 233 28.01 -32.11 -9.69
CA ASN A 233 29.32 -31.45 -9.76
C ASN A 233 30.02 -31.47 -8.39
N GLU A 234 30.28 -32.67 -7.88
CA GLU A 234 31.41 -32.94 -6.99
C GLU A 234 32.22 -34.11 -7.56
N ASP A 235 33.27 -33.78 -8.32
CA ASP A 235 34.57 -34.47 -8.35
C ASP A 235 35.65 -33.51 -8.90
#